data_AF-A0A959C7D8-F1
#
_entry.id   AF-A0A959C7D8-F1
#
_cell.length_a   1.000
_cell.length_b   1.000
_cell.length_c   1.000
_cell.angle_alpha   90.00
_cell.angle_beta   90.00
_cell.angle_gamma   90.00
#
_symmetry.space_group_name_H-M   'P 1'
#
loop_
_entity.id
_entity.type
_entity.pdbx_description
1 polymer ?
#
loop_
_entity_poly.entity_id
_entity_poly.type
_entity_poly.pdbx_seq_one_letter_code
_entity_poly.pdbx_strand_id
1 'polypeptide(L)'
;HNLKDPLEDLLQSLEAIRLAYAQALVLDSKALEAAQMDNDPAQAQEILQDAYRTDVRPLLQEARLQNGAAIEPLAAYRNLGVRDQLIRERGKSTIATGL
;
A
#
# COMPACT_ATOMS: atom_id res chain seq x y z
N HIS A 1 3.18 7.06 -14.40
CA HIS A 1 3.60 8.34 -13.79
C HIS A 1 3.73 9.43 -14.84
N ASN A 2 2.59 10.02 -15.22
CA ASN A 2 2.57 11.05 -16.27
C ASN A 2 2.31 12.45 -15.71
N LEU A 3 1.70 12.56 -14.53
CA LEU A 3 1.26 13.82 -13.93
C LEU A 3 1.77 14.07 -12.50
N LYS A 4 2.30 13.04 -11.85
CA LYS A 4 2.73 13.08 -10.46
C LYS A 4 4.20 12.69 -10.34
N ASP A 5 4.84 13.00 -9.21
CA ASP A 5 6.22 12.58 -8.97
C ASP A 5 6.31 11.04 -9.00
N PRO A 6 7.23 10.47 -9.80
CA PRO A 6 7.31 9.02 -9.94
C PRO A 6 7.54 8.23 -8.64
N LEU A 7 8.24 8.81 -7.66
CA LEU A 7 8.51 8.16 -6.38
C LEU A 7 7.28 8.22 -5.46
N GLU A 8 6.54 9.33 -5.46
CA GLU A 8 5.25 9.40 -4.75
C GLU A 8 4.25 8.38 -5.31
N ASP A 9 4.15 8.32 -6.64
CA ASP A 9 3.58 7.25 -7.47
C ASP A 9 3.81 5.84 -6.94
N LEU A 10 5.09 5.51 -6.83
CA LEU A 10 5.53 4.18 -6.43
C LEU A 10 5.20 3.90 -4.95
N LEU A 11 5.40 4.90 -4.08
CA LEU A 11 5.07 4.78 -2.65
C LEU A 11 3.57 4.52 -2.44
N GLN A 12 2.70 5.27 -3.11
CA GLN A 12 1.25 5.09 -3.02
C GLN A 12 0.80 3.74 -3.58
N SER A 13 1.43 3.27 -4.67
CA SER A 13 1.12 1.98 -5.27
C SER A 13 1.53 0.82 -4.36
N LEU A 14 2.72 0.90 -3.77
CA LEU A 14 3.19 -0.10 -2.79
C LEU A 14 2.30 -0.11 -1.54
N GLU A 15 1.84 1.06 -1.08
CA GLU A 15 0.90 1.18 0.03
C GLU A 15 -0.39 0.42 -0.26
N ALA A 16 -0.99 0.65 -1.43
CA ALA A 16 -2.23 -0.01 -1.84
C ALA A 16 -2.08 -1.54 -1.93
N ILE A 17 -0.96 -2.03 -2.49
CA ILE A 17 -0.66 -3.47 -2.55
C ILE A 17 -0.56 -4.07 -1.14
N ARG A 18 0.15 -3.39 -0.24
CA ARG A 18 0.31 -3.86 1.14
C ARG A 18 -1.01 -3.83 1.92
N LEU A 19 -1.85 -2.83 1.70
CA LEU A 19 -3.19 -2.77 2.32
C LEU A 19 -4.05 -3.94 1.86
N ALA A 20 -4.12 -4.19 0.55
CA ALA A 20 -4.87 -5.32 -0.01
C ALA A 20 -4.34 -6.66 0.51
N TYR A 21 -3.02 -6.81 0.62
CA TYR A 21 -2.41 -8.02 1.19
C TYR A 21 -2.75 -8.19 2.67
N ALA A 22 -2.65 -7.13 3.48
CA ALA A 22 -3.00 -7.18 4.89
C ALA A 22 -4.49 -7.48 5.12
N GLN A 23 -5.39 -6.92 4.30
CA GLN A 23 -6.81 -7.26 4.31
C GLN A 23 -7.03 -8.75 4.03
N ALA A 24 -6.31 -9.32 3.06
CA ALA A 24 -6.38 -10.76 2.77
C ALA A 24 -5.84 -11.62 3.93
N LEU A 25 -4.83 -11.13 4.67
CA LEU A 25 -4.28 -11.87 5.81
C LEU A 25 -5.20 -11.89 7.04
N VAL A 26 -6.07 -10.90 7.20
CA VAL A 26 -7.04 -10.85 8.32
C VAL A 26 -8.37 -11.54 8.00
N LEU A 27 -8.52 -12.09 6.79
CA LEU A 27 -9.68 -12.87 6.38
C LEU A 27 -9.81 -14.17 7.18
N ASP A 28 -11.00 -14.45 7.72
CA ASP A 28 -11.31 -15.77 8.29
C ASP A 28 -11.55 -16.79 7.16
N SER A 29 -10.46 -17.40 6.70
CA SER A 29 -10.50 -18.39 5.62
C SER A 29 -11.30 -19.64 5.97
N LYS A 30 -11.33 -20.03 7.25
CA LYS A 30 -12.08 -21.22 7.69
C LYS A 30 -13.58 -20.96 7.68
N ALA A 31 -14.00 -19.79 8.18
CA ALA A 31 -15.40 -19.40 8.12
C ALA A 31 -15.87 -19.22 6.67
N LEU A 32 -15.02 -18.68 5.80
CA LEU A 32 -15.33 -18.52 4.38
C LEU A 32 -15.50 -19.89 3.69
N GLU A 33 -14.59 -20.83 3.92
CA GLU A 33 -14.69 -22.18 3.37
C GLU A 33 -15.96 -22.89 3.83
N ALA A 34 -16.32 -22.77 5.12
CA ALA A 34 -17.56 -23.32 5.64
C ALA A 34 -18.80 -22.72 4.94
N ALA A 35 -18.87 -21.39 4.82
CA ALA A 35 -19.98 -20.73 4.11
C ALA A 35 -20.09 -21.15 2.64
N GLN A 36 -18.95 -21.37 1.98
CA GLN A 36 -18.91 -21.87 0.60
C GLN A 36 -19.44 -23.31 0.50
N MET A 37 -19.04 -24.20 1.41
CA MET A 37 -19.50 -25.60 1.46
C MET A 37 -21.01 -25.68 1.72
N ASP A 38 -21.54 -24.77 2.54
CA ASP A 38 -22.96 -24.69 2.87
C ASP A 38 -23.81 -23.99 1.79
N ASN A 39 -23.20 -23.53 0.70
CA ASN A 39 -23.83 -22.74 -0.36
C ASN A 39 -24.54 -21.48 0.18
N ASP A 40 -23.92 -20.79 1.16
CA ASP A 40 -24.39 -19.52 1.71
C ASP A 40 -23.59 -18.34 1.14
N PRO A 41 -24.00 -17.79 -0.02
CA PRO A 41 -23.29 -16.67 -0.64
C PRO A 41 -23.42 -15.37 0.17
N ALA A 42 -24.47 -15.22 0.99
CA ALA A 42 -24.67 -14.02 1.81
C ALA A 42 -23.63 -14.00 2.94
N GLN A 43 -23.47 -15.12 3.66
CA GLN A 43 -22.46 -15.24 4.70
C GLN A 43 -21.03 -15.12 4.15
N ALA A 44 -20.75 -15.76 3.01
CA ALA A 44 -19.46 -15.65 2.35
C ALA A 44 -19.13 -14.19 1.96
N GLN A 45 -20.12 -13.43 1.50
CA GLN A 45 -19.96 -12.00 1.19
C GLN A 45 -19.66 -11.18 2.45
N GLU A 46 -20.39 -11.39 3.55
CA GLU A 46 -20.15 -10.66 4.80
C GLU A 46 -18.73 -10.89 5.32
N ILE A 47 -18.24 -12.13 5.31
CA ILE A 47 -16.87 -12.47 5.75
C ILE A 47 -15.81 -11.72 4.92
N LEU A 48 -15.98 -11.68 3.59
CA LEU A 48 -15.06 -10.95 2.71
C LEU A 48 -15.15 -9.43 2.94
N GLN A 49 -16.36 -8.89 3.13
CA GLN A 49 -16.56 -7.47 3.37
C GLN A 49 -16.00 -7.02 4.71
N ASP A 50 -16.11 -7.83 5.75
CA ASP A 50 -15.55 -7.55 7.08
C ASP A 50 -14.02 -7.41 6.99
N ALA A 51 -13.35 -8.37 6.34
CA ALA A 51 -11.91 -8.30 6.12
C ALA A 51 -11.51 -7.08 5.27
N TYR A 52 -12.24 -6.79 4.19
CA TYR A 52 -11.94 -5.67 3.29
C TYR A 52 -12.23 -4.30 3.92
N ARG A 53 -13.23 -4.18 4.79
CA ARG A 53 -13.57 -2.91 5.47
C ARG A 53 -12.73 -2.67 6.73
N THR A 54 -12.02 -3.68 7.22
CA THR A 54 -11.11 -3.52 8.35
C THR A 54 -10.01 -2.53 8.01
N ASP A 55 -9.84 -1.51 8.85
CA ASP A 55 -8.73 -0.57 8.70
C ASP A 55 -7.42 -1.22 9.16
N VAL A 56 -6.65 -1.73 8.20
CA VAL A 56 -5.35 -2.36 8.42
C VAL A 56 -4.17 -1.39 8.38
N ARG A 57 -4.39 -0.07 8.26
CA ARG A 57 -3.31 0.93 8.26
C ARG A 57 -2.45 0.87 9.52
N PRO A 58 -3.01 0.75 10.75
CA PRO A 58 -2.20 0.63 11.96
C PRO A 58 -1.28 -0.60 11.95
N LEU A 59 -1.73 -1.73 11.39
CA LEU A 59 -0.92 -2.94 11.27
C LEU A 59 0.29 -2.71 10.36
N LEU A 60 0.10 -2.06 9.22
CA LEU A 60 1.20 -1.73 8.31
C LEU A 60 2.16 -0.69 8.91
N GLN A 61 1.64 0.28 9.65
CA GLN A 61 2.43 1.28 10.36
C GLN A 61 3.35 0.64 11.40
N GLU A 62 2.81 -0.25 12.22
CA GLU A 62 3.59 -1.00 13.22
C GLU A 62 4.63 -1.92 12.55
N ALA A 63 4.24 -2.63 11.49
CA ALA A 63 5.17 -3.46 10.73
C ALA A 63 6.34 -2.63 10.15
N ARG A 64 6.10 -1.39 9.69
CA ARG A 64 7.17 -0.50 9.25
C ARG A 64 8.08 -0.09 10.40
N LEU A 65 7.50 0.29 11.54
CA LEU A 65 8.25 0.70 12.72
C LEU A 65 9.19 -0.42 13.18
N GLN A 66 8.71 -1.66 13.27
CA GLN A 66 9.52 -2.83 13.65
C GLN A 66 10.65 -3.12 12.67
N ASN A 67 10.48 -2.77 11.39
CA ASN A 67 11.50 -2.90 10.36
C ASN A 67 12.40 -1.66 10.23
N GLY A 68 12.31 -0.69 11.14
CA GLY A 68 13.10 0.55 11.11
C GLY A 68 12.74 1.49 9.97
N ALA A 69 11.56 1.34 9.36
CA ALA A 69 11.07 2.17 8.27
C ALA A 69 10.16 3.30 8.78
N ALA A 70 9.92 4.30 7.93
CA ALA A 70 9.02 5.40 8.24
C ALA A 70 7.55 4.91 8.36
N ILE A 71 6.86 5.33 9.42
CA ILE A 71 5.44 5.04 9.68
C ILE A 71 4.56 5.55 8.52
N GLU A 72 4.83 6.77 8.06
CA GLU A 72 4.15 7.44 6.94
C GLU A 72 5.13 7.73 5.80
N PRO A 73 5.33 6.80 4.84
CA PRO A 73 6.39 6.91 3.83
C PRO A 73 6.28 8.15 2.94
N LEU A 74 5.08 8.53 2.52
CA LEU A 74 4.87 9.70 1.66
C LEU A 74 5.18 11.01 2.39
N ALA A 75 4.75 11.13 3.65
CA ALA A 75 5.05 12.28 4.48
C ALA A 75 6.55 12.37 4.76
N ALA A 76 7.20 11.25 5.09
CA ALA A 76 8.65 11.19 5.29
C ALA A 76 9.42 11.59 4.02
N TYR A 77 9.02 11.08 2.85
CA TYR A 77 9.62 11.44 1.56
C TYR A 77 9.57 12.96 1.30
N ARG A 78 8.41 13.58 1.54
CA ARG A 78 8.20 15.03 1.38
C ARG A 78 9.00 15.84 2.40
N ASN A 79 8.95 15.45 3.68
CA ASN A 79 9.67 16.14 4.76
C ASN A 79 11.19 16.10 4.59
N LEU A 80 11.71 15.00 4.03
CA LEU A 80 13.13 14.86 3.71
C LEU A 80 13.55 15.67 2.48
N GLY A 81 12.60 16.23 1.71
CA GLY A 81 12.91 17.03 0.52
C GLY A 81 13.68 16.25 -0.55
N VAL A 82 13.49 14.92 -0.61
CA VAL A 82 14.27 14.02 -1.47
C VAL A 82 14.19 14.44 -2.94
N ARG A 83 13.00 14.87 -3.39
CA ARG A 83 12.81 15.36 -4.76
C ARG A 83 13.71 16.55 -5.06
N ASP A 84 13.73 17.54 -4.19
CA ASP A 84 14.51 18.76 -4.38
C ASP A 84 16.01 18.46 -4.34
N GLN A 85 16.43 17.55 -3.46
CA GLN A 85 17.81 17.08 -3.43
C GLN A 85 18.22 16.43 -4.75
N LEU A 86 17.41 15.50 -5.28
CA LEU A 86 17.68 14.83 -6.54
C LEU A 86 17.69 15.80 -7.73
N ILE A 87 16.82 16.82 -7.74
CA ILE A 87 16.83 17.88 -8.75
C ILE A 87 18.13 18.70 -8.68
N ARG A 88 18.62 19.03 -7.48
CA ARG A 88 19.90 19.75 -7.31
C ARG A 88 21.08 18.93 -7.84
N GLU A 89 21.07 17.63 -7.59
CA GLU A 89 22.16 16.72 -8.01
C GLU A 89 22.15 16.41 -9.51
N ARG A 90 20.96 16.22 -10.10
CA ARG A 90 20.80 15.67 -11.47
C ARG A 90 20.33 16.70 -12.49
N GLY A 91 19.98 17.91 -12.04
CA GLY A 91 19.34 18.93 -12.85
C GLY A 91 17.84 18.70 -13.00
N LYS A 92 17.11 19.77 -13.35
CA LYS A 92 15.64 19.77 -13.52
C LYS A 92 15.19 19.03 -14.79
N SER A 93 16.06 18.95 -15.79
CA SER A 93 15.78 18.38 -17.10
C SER A 93 16.48 17.04 -17.24
N THR A 94 15.76 15.94 -16.98
CA THR A 94 16.17 14.62 -17.48
C THR A 94 15.81 14.56 -18.96
N ILE A 95 16.80 14.75 -19.84
CA ILE A 95 16.66 14.36 -21.24
C ILE A 95 16.87 12.85 -21.28
N ALA A 96 15.80 12.09 -21.49
CA ALA A 96 15.93 10.71 -21.92
C ALA A 96 16.47 10.75 -23.36
N THR A 97 17.79 10.76 -23.52
CA THR A 97 18.41 10.49 -24.81
C THR A 97 18.16 9.02 -25.08
N GLY A 98 17.06 8.71 -25.76
CA GLY A 98 16.74 7.36 -26.23
C GLY A 98 17.69 6.91 -27.34
N LEU A 99 18.98 6.90 -27.04
CA LEU A 99 20.06 6.36 -27.86
C LEU A 99 20.46 4.99 -27.30
#